data_AF-A0A0K2RKQ7-F1
#
_entry.id   AF-A0A0K2RKQ7-F1
#
_cell.length_a   1.000
_cell.length_b   1.000
_cell.length_c   1.000
_cell.angle_alpha   90.00
_cell.angle_beta   90.00
_cell.angle_gamma   90.00
#
_symmetry.space_group_name_H-M   'P 1'
#
loop_
_entity.id
_entity.type
_entity.pdbx_description
1 polymer ?
#
loop_
_entity_poly.entity_id
_entity_poly.type
_entity_poly.pdbx_seq_one_letter_code
_entity_poly.pdbx_strand_id
1 'polypeptide(L)'
;MARATLRIFLGAAPGVGKTYAMLEEAHRLRGRGEDVVVAFAMDHGRSDTRALMDGLEVIPPHTIAYRDTSFEEMDVDAVLARKPRIAVVDEYAHSNIPGSRNAKRWQDVEELLDAGINVLSTVNVQHLASLGDVVSAITDVRQAETVPDDVVRRADQIHLVDISPELLRQRLGDGKIYSADKIDAALSNYFRMGNLTALRELALLWLADRVDEGLAKYRSEQGIEASWPARERIVIGLTGGPEGEVLVRRAARILKRVNGGDLLAVHVRAADGVASESPQALEAQRLLVRDLGGSYHTVAGEDPAKALLDFARSVNATQIVVGISRRRSLVARLTGRGSATGWCVTPAILTCTWFRIPWAAGAWTVHGSGTLAAQG
;
A
#
# COMPACT_ATOMS: atom_id res chain seq x y z
N MET A 1 -24.75 -17.50 -4.83
CA MET A 1 -23.91 -17.77 -6.02
C MET A 1 -22.51 -17.29 -5.71
N ALA A 2 -21.47 -18.00 -6.16
CA ALA A 2 -20.09 -17.53 -5.96
C ALA A 2 -19.91 -16.20 -6.72
N ARG A 3 -19.31 -15.21 -6.07
CA ARG A 3 -19.00 -13.90 -6.67
C ARG A 3 -18.03 -14.09 -7.84
N ALA A 4 -18.29 -13.43 -8.97
CA ALA A 4 -17.34 -13.41 -10.07
C ALA A 4 -16.00 -12.81 -9.63
N THR A 5 -14.92 -13.28 -10.23
CA THR A 5 -13.56 -12.89 -9.85
C THR A 5 -12.87 -12.08 -10.93
N LEU A 6 -12.12 -11.07 -10.50
CA LEU A 6 -11.26 -10.25 -11.34
C LEU A 6 -9.79 -10.60 -11.07
N ARG A 7 -9.07 -11.01 -12.10
CA ARG A 7 -7.62 -11.16 -12.08
C ARG A 7 -6.96 -10.15 -12.98
N ILE A 8 -6.04 -9.36 -12.42
CA ILE A 8 -5.28 -8.34 -13.15
C ILE A 8 -3.82 -8.76 -13.30
N PHE A 9 -3.31 -8.70 -14.51
CA PHE A 9 -1.89 -8.80 -14.84
C PHE A 9 -1.28 -7.40 -14.82
N LEU A 10 -0.55 -7.08 -13.74
CA LEU A 10 0.09 -5.79 -13.51
C LEU A 10 1.50 -5.80 -14.11
N GLY A 11 1.88 -4.75 -14.84
CA GLY A 11 3.25 -4.59 -15.34
C GLY A 11 3.85 -3.22 -15.03
N ALA A 12 5.17 -3.19 -14.89
CA ALA A 12 5.91 -1.95 -14.68
C ALA A 12 5.93 -1.03 -15.90
N ALA A 13 5.87 -1.59 -17.11
CA ALA A 13 5.98 -0.84 -18.36
C ALA A 13 5.28 -1.57 -19.52
N PRO A 14 5.03 -0.88 -20.66
CA PRO A 14 4.63 -1.53 -21.89
C PRO A 14 5.70 -2.52 -22.38
N GLY A 15 5.27 -3.63 -22.98
CA GLY A 15 6.19 -4.63 -23.54
C GLY A 15 6.76 -5.66 -22.57
N VAL A 16 6.44 -5.58 -21.26
CA VAL A 16 6.83 -6.60 -20.27
C VAL A 16 6.15 -7.97 -20.46
N GLY A 17 5.15 -8.05 -21.34
CA GLY A 17 4.48 -9.31 -21.69
C GLY A 17 3.13 -9.55 -21.03
N LYS A 18 2.46 -8.52 -20.48
CA LYS A 18 1.16 -8.68 -19.79
C LYS A 18 0.09 -9.40 -20.62
N THR A 19 -0.15 -8.93 -21.85
CA THR A 19 -1.14 -9.54 -22.76
C THR A 19 -0.77 -10.99 -23.07
N TYR A 20 0.52 -11.26 -23.30
CA TYR A 20 1.02 -12.60 -23.57
C TYR A 20 0.77 -13.54 -22.38
N ALA A 21 1.15 -13.14 -21.16
CA ALA A 21 0.92 -13.92 -19.94
C ALA A 21 -0.58 -14.13 -19.66
N MET A 22 -1.42 -13.12 -19.94
CA MET A 22 -2.87 -13.21 -19.81
C MET A 22 -3.47 -14.23 -20.77
N LEU A 23 -3.03 -14.24 -22.04
CA LEU A 23 -3.50 -15.19 -23.05
C LEU A 23 -2.98 -16.62 -22.79
N GLU A 24 -1.75 -16.79 -22.29
CA GLU A 24 -1.27 -18.09 -21.83
C GLU A 24 -2.13 -18.65 -20.69
N GLU A 25 -2.52 -17.81 -19.74
CA GLU A 25 -3.44 -18.21 -18.67
C GLU A 25 -4.83 -18.56 -19.22
N ALA A 26 -5.33 -17.83 -20.22
CA ALA A 26 -6.58 -18.15 -20.91
C ALA A 26 -6.53 -19.54 -21.57
N HIS A 27 -5.43 -19.87 -22.27
CA HIS A 27 -5.19 -21.21 -22.80
C HIS A 27 -5.13 -22.27 -21.71
N ARG A 28 -4.44 -21.99 -20.60
CA ARG A 28 -4.32 -22.91 -19.46
C ARG A 28 -5.68 -23.20 -18.81
N LEU A 29 -6.58 -22.22 -18.78
CA LEU A 29 -7.95 -22.38 -18.25
C LEU A 29 -8.82 -23.17 -19.25
N ARG A 30 -8.77 -22.82 -20.53
CA ARG A 30 -9.46 -23.56 -21.59
C ARG A 30 -9.03 -25.02 -21.68
N GLY A 31 -7.74 -25.29 -21.53
CA GLY A 31 -7.18 -26.65 -21.48
C GLY A 31 -7.66 -27.49 -20.29
N ARG A 32 -8.21 -26.85 -19.24
CA ARG A 32 -8.90 -27.51 -18.12
C ARG A 32 -10.41 -27.67 -18.35
N GLY A 33 -10.91 -27.31 -19.53
CA GLY A 33 -12.32 -27.37 -19.89
C GLY A 33 -13.14 -26.16 -19.45
N GLU A 34 -12.51 -25.05 -19.08
CA GLU A 34 -13.23 -23.80 -18.75
C GLU A 34 -13.74 -23.11 -20.02
N ASP A 35 -14.92 -22.49 -19.96
CA ASP A 35 -15.48 -21.67 -21.03
C ASP A 35 -14.83 -20.28 -21.02
N VAL A 36 -13.91 -20.04 -21.96
CA VAL A 36 -13.08 -18.84 -22.05
C VAL A 36 -13.28 -18.17 -23.40
N VAL A 37 -13.58 -16.87 -23.39
CA VAL A 37 -13.67 -16.04 -24.60
C VAL A 37 -12.72 -14.85 -24.50
N VAL A 38 -12.20 -14.40 -25.64
CA VAL A 38 -11.52 -13.13 -25.76
C VAL A 38 -12.54 -12.07 -26.13
N ALA A 39 -12.89 -11.23 -25.17
CA ALA A 39 -13.82 -10.12 -25.35
C ALA A 39 -13.14 -8.92 -25.98
N PHE A 40 -11.91 -8.63 -25.57
CA PHE A 40 -11.07 -7.62 -26.20
C PHE A 40 -9.59 -7.86 -25.89
N ALA A 41 -8.75 -7.98 -26.91
CA ALA A 41 -7.30 -8.00 -26.75
C ALA A 41 -6.63 -7.54 -28.06
N MET A 42 -5.57 -6.74 -27.95
CA MET A 42 -4.82 -6.28 -29.11
C MET A 42 -3.45 -6.97 -29.19
N ASP A 43 -3.10 -7.44 -30.40
CA ASP A 43 -1.77 -8.00 -30.66
C ASP A 43 -0.70 -6.91 -30.80
N HIS A 44 -1.10 -5.66 -31.06
CA HIS A 44 -0.23 -4.53 -31.42
C HIS A 44 0.83 -4.89 -32.49
N GLY A 45 0.46 -5.73 -33.45
CA GLY A 45 1.36 -6.21 -34.50
C GLY A 45 2.34 -7.30 -34.09
N ARG A 46 2.25 -7.84 -32.86
CA ARG A 46 3.16 -8.87 -32.35
C ARG A 46 2.70 -10.26 -32.80
N SER A 47 3.51 -10.90 -33.66
CA SER A 47 3.24 -12.26 -34.20
C SER A 47 2.94 -13.28 -33.10
N ASP A 48 3.72 -13.25 -32.02
CA ASP A 48 3.61 -14.23 -30.94
C ASP A 48 2.32 -14.04 -30.14
N THR A 49 1.88 -12.78 -29.97
CA THR A 49 0.60 -12.48 -29.31
C THR A 49 -0.57 -12.86 -30.21
N ARG A 50 -0.46 -12.64 -31.53
CA ARG A 50 -1.46 -13.07 -32.50
C ARG A 50 -1.61 -14.60 -32.52
N ALA A 51 -0.50 -15.33 -32.49
CA ALA A 51 -0.53 -16.79 -32.42
C ALA A 51 -1.21 -17.32 -31.15
N LEU A 52 -1.14 -16.58 -30.03
CA LEU A 52 -1.89 -16.94 -28.81
C LEU A 52 -3.38 -16.64 -28.90
N MET A 53 -3.84 -15.80 -29.83
CA MET A 53 -5.28 -15.63 -30.08
C MET A 53 -5.84 -16.86 -30.80
N ASP A 54 -5.02 -17.56 -31.58
CA ASP A 54 -5.42 -18.78 -32.28
C ASP A 54 -5.86 -19.85 -31.28
N GLY A 55 -7.02 -20.44 -31.56
CA GLY A 55 -7.63 -21.44 -30.70
C GLY A 55 -8.45 -20.87 -29.55
N LEU A 56 -8.47 -19.56 -29.27
CA LEU A 56 -9.46 -18.99 -28.36
C LEU A 56 -10.71 -18.53 -29.13
N GLU A 57 -11.90 -18.64 -28.53
CA GLU A 57 -13.10 -18.01 -29.10
C GLU A 57 -12.96 -16.50 -28.93
N VAL A 58 -13.14 -15.72 -30.00
CA VAL A 58 -13.00 -14.26 -29.99
C VAL A 58 -14.35 -13.64 -30.30
N ILE A 59 -14.81 -12.73 -29.45
CA ILE A 59 -15.98 -11.90 -29.72
C ILE A 59 -15.52 -10.73 -30.61
N PRO A 60 -16.11 -10.52 -31.80
CA PRO A 60 -15.74 -9.42 -32.66
C PRO A 60 -15.91 -8.07 -31.96
N PRO A 61 -14.93 -7.15 -32.05
CA PRO A 61 -15.07 -5.83 -31.46
C PRO A 61 -16.14 -5.00 -32.20
N HIS A 62 -16.77 -4.10 -31.47
CA HIS A 62 -17.69 -3.11 -32.02
C HIS A 62 -16.89 -1.94 -32.61
N THR A 63 -17.22 -1.52 -33.84
CA THR A 63 -16.55 -0.38 -34.49
C THR A 63 -17.31 0.91 -34.24
N ILE A 64 -16.63 1.93 -33.70
CA ILE A 64 -17.20 3.25 -33.41
C ILE A 64 -16.49 4.32 -34.24
N ALA A 65 -17.24 5.14 -34.95
CA ALA A 65 -16.72 6.29 -35.69
C ALA A 65 -16.63 7.52 -34.79
N TYR A 66 -15.44 8.12 -34.67
CA TYR A 66 -15.22 9.32 -33.89
C TYR A 66 -14.16 10.21 -34.56
N ARG A 67 -14.49 11.49 -34.80
CA ARG A 67 -13.61 12.48 -35.45
C ARG A 67 -12.94 11.96 -36.73
N ASP A 68 -13.77 11.49 -37.66
CA ASP A 68 -13.36 10.97 -38.99
C ASP A 68 -12.44 9.73 -38.95
N THR A 69 -12.31 9.08 -37.80
CA THR A 69 -11.54 7.84 -37.60
C THR A 69 -12.42 6.76 -36.99
N SER A 70 -12.24 5.51 -37.41
CA SER A 70 -12.90 4.35 -36.81
C SER A 70 -12.02 3.71 -35.74
N PHE A 71 -12.62 3.37 -34.61
CA PHE A 71 -11.97 2.71 -33.49
C PHE A 71 -12.69 1.41 -33.15
N GLU A 72 -11.94 0.41 -32.70
CA GLU A 72 -12.47 -0.84 -32.19
C GLU A 72 -12.63 -0.78 -30.67
N GLU A 73 -13.79 -1.20 -30.17
CA GLU A 73 -14.10 -1.29 -28.75
C GLU A 73 -14.68 -2.66 -28.41
N MET A 74 -14.62 -3.02 -27.12
CA MET A 74 -15.27 -4.24 -26.63
C MET A 74 -16.79 -4.18 -26.83
N ASP A 75 -17.37 -5.22 -27.42
CA ASP A 75 -18.82 -5.37 -27.50
C ASP A 75 -19.35 -6.01 -26.19
N VAL A 76 -19.63 -5.16 -25.20
CA VAL A 76 -20.10 -5.58 -23.88
C VAL A 76 -21.40 -6.39 -23.98
N ASP A 77 -22.34 -5.98 -24.84
CA ASP A 77 -23.64 -6.64 -24.99
C ASP A 77 -23.48 -8.03 -25.61
N ALA A 78 -22.59 -8.21 -26.58
CA ALA A 78 -22.27 -9.52 -27.13
C ALA A 78 -21.66 -10.46 -26.08
N VAL A 79 -20.76 -9.96 -25.22
CA VAL A 79 -20.16 -10.75 -24.13
C VAL A 79 -21.23 -11.17 -23.12
N LEU A 80 -22.09 -10.23 -22.71
CA LEU A 80 -23.20 -10.50 -21.79
C LEU A 80 -24.24 -11.46 -22.37
N ALA A 81 -24.48 -11.42 -23.68
CA ALA A 81 -25.36 -12.35 -24.37
C ALA A 81 -24.73 -13.76 -24.46
N ARG A 82 -23.42 -13.84 -24.72
CA ARG A 82 -22.66 -15.10 -24.80
C ARG A 82 -22.49 -15.80 -23.46
N LYS A 83 -22.50 -15.04 -22.35
CA LYS A 83 -22.39 -15.53 -20.96
C LYS A 83 -21.24 -16.54 -20.74
N PRO A 84 -20.00 -16.20 -21.14
CA PRO A 84 -18.86 -17.07 -20.90
C PRO A 84 -18.59 -17.21 -19.40
N ARG A 85 -17.91 -18.29 -19.00
CA ARG A 85 -17.44 -18.38 -17.61
C ARG A 85 -16.29 -17.41 -17.33
N ILE A 86 -15.45 -17.15 -18.33
CA ILE A 86 -14.28 -16.28 -18.25
C ILE A 86 -14.17 -15.41 -19.51
N ALA A 87 -14.02 -14.10 -19.36
CA ALA A 87 -13.73 -13.16 -20.43
C ALA A 87 -12.32 -12.57 -20.28
N VAL A 88 -11.59 -12.52 -21.39
CA VAL A 88 -10.28 -11.84 -21.48
C VAL A 88 -10.51 -10.41 -22.00
N VAL A 89 -10.10 -9.41 -21.22
CA VAL A 89 -10.31 -7.99 -21.48
C VAL A 89 -9.02 -7.21 -21.26
N ASP A 90 -8.29 -6.86 -22.32
CA ASP A 90 -7.04 -6.12 -22.21
C ASP A 90 -7.24 -4.61 -21.96
N GLU A 91 -6.19 -3.95 -21.48
CA GLU A 91 -6.11 -2.50 -21.21
C GLU A 91 -7.17 -1.99 -20.22
N TYR A 92 -7.14 -2.49 -18.99
CA TYR A 92 -8.10 -2.15 -17.92
C TYR A 92 -8.30 -0.65 -17.68
N ALA A 93 -7.25 0.16 -17.90
CA ALA A 93 -7.26 1.60 -17.70
C ALA A 93 -7.74 2.41 -18.91
N HIS A 94 -8.08 1.75 -20.02
CA HIS A 94 -8.50 2.39 -21.27
C HIS A 94 -9.67 3.36 -21.06
N SER A 95 -9.66 4.46 -21.79
CA SER A 95 -10.77 5.40 -21.87
C SER A 95 -11.58 5.10 -23.11
N ASN A 96 -12.81 4.62 -22.91
CA ASN A 96 -13.64 4.17 -24.02
C ASN A 96 -13.95 5.35 -24.95
N ILE A 97 -14.04 5.05 -26.24
CA ILE A 97 -14.34 6.06 -27.27
C ILE A 97 -15.71 6.72 -26.98
N PRO A 98 -15.84 8.05 -27.15
CA PRO A 98 -17.13 8.72 -26.98
C PRO A 98 -18.22 8.11 -27.87
N GLY A 99 -19.35 7.74 -27.26
CA GLY A 99 -20.41 6.96 -27.91
C GLY A 99 -20.48 5.52 -27.43
N SER A 100 -19.46 5.04 -26.70
CA SER A 100 -19.49 3.78 -25.96
C SER A 100 -20.47 3.82 -24.79
N ARG A 101 -20.91 2.63 -24.35
CA ARG A 101 -21.83 2.42 -23.23
C ARG A 101 -21.32 3.05 -21.93
N ASN A 102 -20.07 2.76 -21.58
CA ASN A 102 -19.38 3.35 -20.44
C ASN A 102 -18.21 4.22 -20.88
N ALA A 103 -17.75 5.11 -19.98
CA ALA A 103 -16.64 6.00 -20.24
C ALA A 103 -15.27 5.31 -20.05
N LYS A 104 -15.18 4.25 -19.25
CA LYS A 104 -13.94 3.56 -18.91
C LYS A 104 -14.09 2.05 -19.01
N ARG A 105 -13.05 1.37 -19.50
CA ARG A 105 -13.08 -0.09 -19.65
C ARG A 105 -13.24 -0.84 -18.34
N TRP A 106 -12.72 -0.31 -17.23
CA TRP A 106 -12.95 -0.90 -15.91
C TRP A 106 -14.43 -0.91 -15.50
N GLN A 107 -15.26 0.00 -16.02
CA GLN A 107 -16.72 0.00 -15.80
C GLN A 107 -17.40 -1.10 -16.62
N ASP A 108 -16.95 -1.33 -17.85
CA ASP A 108 -17.44 -2.47 -18.64
C ASP A 108 -17.11 -3.80 -17.94
N VAL A 109 -15.91 -3.90 -17.38
CA VAL A 109 -15.50 -5.07 -16.59
C VAL A 109 -16.36 -5.23 -15.33
N GLU A 110 -16.76 -4.15 -14.66
CA GLU A 110 -17.70 -4.22 -13.54
C GLU A 110 -19.05 -4.81 -13.97
N GLU A 111 -19.59 -4.42 -15.13
CA GLU A 111 -20.83 -5.01 -15.66
C GLU A 111 -20.69 -6.53 -15.93
N LEU A 112 -19.55 -6.95 -16.48
CA LEU A 112 -19.28 -8.38 -16.70
C LEU A 112 -19.22 -9.15 -15.37
N LEU A 113 -18.54 -8.60 -14.36
CA LEU A 113 -18.44 -9.21 -13.03
C LEU A 113 -19.81 -9.29 -12.34
N ASP A 114 -20.63 -8.25 -12.45
CA ASP A 114 -21.99 -8.21 -11.89
C ASP A 114 -22.91 -9.25 -12.58
N ALA A 115 -22.67 -9.54 -13.85
CA ALA A 115 -23.33 -10.62 -14.59
C ALA A 115 -22.83 -12.04 -14.23
N GLY A 116 -21.82 -12.16 -13.35
CA GLY A 116 -21.27 -13.44 -12.92
C GLY A 116 -20.11 -13.96 -13.79
N ILE A 117 -19.57 -13.15 -14.70
CA ILE A 117 -18.49 -13.53 -15.62
C ILE A 117 -17.15 -13.19 -14.97
N ASN A 118 -16.23 -14.16 -14.86
CA ASN A 118 -14.89 -13.88 -14.36
C ASN A 118 -14.08 -13.13 -15.43
N VAL A 119 -13.21 -12.21 -15.02
CA VAL A 119 -12.44 -11.39 -15.97
C VAL A 119 -10.94 -11.52 -15.74
N LEU A 120 -10.20 -11.76 -16.82
CA LEU A 120 -8.76 -11.59 -16.89
C LEU A 120 -8.46 -10.26 -17.58
N SER A 121 -7.65 -9.40 -16.97
CA SER A 121 -7.33 -8.08 -17.53
C SER A 121 -5.88 -7.67 -17.33
N THR A 122 -5.40 -6.65 -18.03
CA THR A 122 -4.04 -6.13 -17.84
C THR A 122 -4.01 -4.64 -17.55
N VAL A 123 -3.02 -4.22 -16.76
CA VAL A 123 -2.78 -2.80 -16.46
C VAL A 123 -1.30 -2.52 -16.24
N ASN A 124 -0.84 -1.34 -16.65
CA ASN A 124 0.49 -0.85 -16.29
C ASN A 124 0.41 0.08 -15.09
N VAL A 125 1.48 0.13 -14.29
CA VAL A 125 1.56 1.00 -13.10
C VAL A 125 1.48 2.49 -13.45
N GLN A 126 1.87 2.87 -14.67
CA GLN A 126 1.75 4.24 -15.16
C GLN A 126 0.30 4.76 -15.21
N HIS A 127 -0.68 3.87 -15.30
CA HIS A 127 -2.09 4.25 -15.36
C HIS A 127 -2.72 4.41 -13.97
N LEU A 128 -2.03 4.03 -12.90
CA LEU A 128 -2.54 4.20 -11.55
C LEU A 128 -2.57 5.69 -11.22
N ALA A 129 -3.75 6.19 -10.84
CA ALA A 129 -3.97 7.62 -10.61
C ALA A 129 -3.00 8.19 -9.57
N SER A 130 -2.72 7.45 -8.48
CA SER A 130 -1.79 7.88 -7.43
C SER A 130 -0.33 8.01 -7.89
N LEU A 131 0.06 7.29 -8.95
CA LEU A 131 1.43 7.25 -9.44
C LEU A 131 1.66 8.19 -10.64
N GLY A 132 0.61 8.81 -11.18
CA GLY A 132 0.67 9.58 -12.42
C GLY A 132 1.70 10.71 -12.41
N ASP A 133 1.78 11.49 -11.32
CA ASP A 133 2.72 12.60 -11.18
C ASP A 133 4.18 12.11 -11.10
N VAL A 134 4.42 11.06 -10.31
CA VAL A 134 5.75 10.46 -10.15
C VAL A 134 6.23 9.84 -11.46
N VAL A 135 5.35 9.12 -12.16
CA VAL A 135 5.65 8.50 -13.45
C VAL A 135 5.90 9.56 -14.52
N SER A 136 5.13 10.64 -14.53
CA SER A 136 5.35 11.76 -15.45
C SER A 136 6.71 12.43 -15.20
N ALA A 137 7.12 12.59 -13.93
CA ALA A 137 8.43 13.15 -13.58
C ALA A 137 9.60 12.22 -13.96
N ILE A 138 9.39 10.89 -13.97
CA ILE A 138 10.41 9.92 -14.39
C ILE A 138 10.52 9.84 -15.92
N THR A 139 9.37 9.83 -16.61
CA THR A 139 9.31 9.48 -18.04
C THR A 139 9.22 10.68 -18.98
N ASP A 140 8.96 11.88 -18.45
CA ASP A 140 8.58 13.10 -19.18
C ASP A 140 7.33 12.94 -20.07
N VAL A 141 6.54 11.87 -19.84
CA VAL A 141 5.33 11.56 -20.59
C VAL A 141 4.13 11.66 -19.67
N ARG A 142 3.20 12.57 -19.98
CA ARG A 142 1.90 12.65 -19.31
C ARG A 142 0.98 11.54 -19.82
N GLN A 143 0.43 10.76 -18.89
CA GLN A 143 -0.54 9.72 -19.22
C GLN A 143 -1.92 10.34 -19.41
N ALA A 144 -2.53 10.10 -20.56
CA ALA A 144 -3.90 10.54 -20.84
C ALA A 144 -4.95 9.65 -20.16
N GLU A 145 -4.60 8.38 -19.93
CA GLU A 145 -5.50 7.38 -19.39
C GLU A 145 -5.07 6.97 -18.00
N THR A 146 -6.00 7.10 -17.06
CA THR A 146 -5.81 6.74 -15.67
C THR A 146 -6.95 5.85 -15.15
N VAL A 147 -6.64 5.11 -14.10
CA VAL A 147 -7.58 4.28 -13.33
C VAL A 147 -7.35 4.55 -11.82
N PRO A 148 -8.42 4.74 -11.04
CA PRO A 148 -8.27 4.88 -9.59
C PRO A 148 -7.66 3.64 -8.95
N ASP A 149 -6.78 3.84 -7.96
CA ASP A 149 -6.06 2.76 -7.29
C ASP A 149 -6.99 1.77 -6.58
N ASP A 150 -8.07 2.26 -5.97
CA ASP A 150 -9.07 1.43 -5.29
C ASP A 150 -9.79 0.49 -6.26
N VAL A 151 -10.05 0.95 -7.49
CA VAL A 151 -10.65 0.13 -8.56
C VAL A 151 -9.75 -1.07 -8.86
N VAL A 152 -8.44 -0.85 -9.03
CA VAL A 152 -7.47 -1.93 -9.28
C VAL A 152 -7.29 -2.82 -8.03
N ARG A 153 -7.28 -2.22 -6.82
CA ARG A 153 -7.14 -2.94 -5.54
C ARG A 153 -8.32 -3.86 -5.23
N ARG A 154 -9.50 -3.60 -5.80
CA ARG A 154 -10.68 -4.48 -5.67
C ARG A 154 -10.57 -5.80 -6.43
N ALA A 155 -9.63 -5.94 -7.37
CA ALA A 155 -9.41 -7.22 -8.05
C ALA A 155 -9.15 -8.34 -7.03
N ASP A 156 -9.66 -9.55 -7.24
CA ASP A 156 -9.44 -10.68 -6.33
C ASP A 156 -7.98 -11.15 -6.37
N GLN A 157 -7.33 -11.02 -7.54
CA GLN A 157 -5.96 -11.45 -7.75
C GLN A 157 -5.21 -10.43 -8.60
N ILE A 158 -3.99 -10.07 -8.18
CA ILE A 158 -3.04 -9.32 -9.01
C ILE A 158 -1.81 -10.19 -9.24
N HIS A 159 -1.49 -10.43 -10.50
CA HIS A 159 -0.30 -11.13 -10.94
C HIS A 159 0.69 -10.10 -11.49
N LEU A 160 1.87 -9.97 -10.85
CA LEU A 160 2.93 -9.11 -11.36
C LEU A 160 3.66 -9.79 -12.52
N VAL A 161 3.61 -9.17 -13.69
CA VAL A 161 4.38 -9.56 -14.87
C VAL A 161 5.63 -8.69 -14.93
N ASP A 162 6.76 -9.28 -14.54
CA ASP A 162 8.03 -8.59 -14.35
C ASP A 162 9.11 -9.12 -15.30
N ILE A 163 9.98 -8.22 -15.75
CA ILE A 163 11.12 -8.49 -16.62
C ILE A 163 12.23 -7.50 -16.26
N SER A 164 13.50 -7.91 -16.40
CA SER A 164 14.60 -6.99 -16.13
C SER A 164 14.57 -5.81 -17.13
N PRO A 165 14.91 -4.58 -16.70
CA PRO A 165 15.03 -3.43 -17.59
C PRO A 165 15.93 -3.66 -18.81
N GLU A 166 17.04 -4.39 -18.62
CA GLU A 166 17.98 -4.74 -19.69
C GLU A 166 17.31 -5.61 -20.74
N LEU A 167 16.60 -6.66 -20.31
CA LEU A 167 15.92 -7.57 -21.21
C LEU A 167 14.73 -6.89 -21.92
N LEU A 168 14.02 -5.98 -21.24
CA LEU A 168 12.96 -5.18 -21.87
C LEU A 168 13.52 -4.30 -22.99
N ARG A 169 14.66 -3.63 -22.75
CA ARG A 169 15.35 -2.84 -23.78
C ARG A 169 15.85 -3.71 -24.93
N GLN A 170 16.38 -4.89 -24.64
CA GLN A 170 16.78 -5.84 -25.67
C GLN A 170 15.59 -6.25 -26.55
N ARG A 171 14.45 -6.60 -25.94
CA ARG A 171 13.22 -6.93 -26.68
C ARG A 171 12.75 -5.77 -27.56
N LEU A 172 12.89 -4.54 -27.07
CA LEU A 172 12.58 -3.35 -27.85
C LEU A 172 13.55 -3.18 -29.03
N GLY A 173 14.85 -3.35 -28.80
CA GLY A 173 15.88 -3.31 -29.86
C GLY A 173 15.70 -4.40 -30.93
N ASP A 174 15.19 -5.57 -30.54
CA ASP A 174 14.82 -6.66 -31.46
C ASP A 174 13.54 -6.36 -32.27
N GLY A 175 12.87 -5.22 -32.06
CA GLY A 175 11.62 -4.87 -32.75
C GLY A 175 10.39 -5.65 -32.27
N LYS A 176 10.44 -6.26 -31.08
CA LYS A 176 9.33 -7.09 -30.55
C LYS A 176 8.23 -6.27 -29.86
N ILE A 177 8.41 -4.96 -29.70
CA ILE A 177 7.52 -4.08 -28.92
C ILE A 177 7.02 -2.89 -29.76
N TYR A 178 7.90 -2.24 -30.53
CA TYR A 178 7.55 -1.15 -31.43
C TYR A 178 8.07 -1.40 -32.84
N SER A 179 7.45 -0.74 -33.82
CA SER A 179 7.93 -0.66 -35.19
C SER A 179 9.31 0.02 -35.26
N ALA A 180 10.13 -0.40 -36.23
CA ALA A 180 11.54 -0.01 -36.33
C ALA A 180 11.79 1.50 -36.32
N ASP A 181 10.88 2.29 -36.90
CA ASP A 181 10.90 3.75 -36.96
C ASP A 181 10.75 4.42 -35.58
N LYS A 182 10.19 3.73 -34.59
CA LYS A 182 9.94 4.27 -33.24
C LYS A 182 10.90 3.76 -32.18
N ILE A 183 11.76 2.78 -32.50
CA ILE A 183 12.64 2.12 -31.53
C ILE A 183 13.62 3.11 -30.90
N ASP A 184 14.36 3.87 -31.72
CA ASP A 184 15.41 4.78 -31.22
C ASP A 184 14.84 5.90 -30.34
N ALA A 185 13.71 6.46 -30.73
CA ALA A 185 13.00 7.47 -29.97
C ALA A 185 12.47 6.89 -28.63
N ALA A 186 11.93 5.67 -28.64
CA ALA A 186 11.45 5.00 -27.45
C ALA A 186 12.60 4.66 -26.48
N LEU A 187 13.71 4.10 -26.98
CA LEU A 187 14.92 3.75 -26.21
C LEU A 187 15.61 4.97 -25.59
N SER A 188 15.54 6.11 -26.28
CA SER A 188 16.15 7.37 -25.85
C SER A 188 15.27 8.19 -24.93
N ASN A 189 14.00 7.85 -24.75
CA ASN A 189 13.05 8.57 -23.88
C ASN A 189 12.47 7.64 -22.82
N TYR A 190 11.27 7.09 -23.06
CA TYR A 190 10.53 6.29 -22.08
C TYR A 190 11.33 5.06 -21.58
N PHE A 191 12.03 4.36 -22.48
CA PHE A 191 12.69 3.09 -22.17
C PHE A 191 14.14 3.24 -21.69
N ARG A 192 14.54 4.42 -21.19
CA ARG A 192 15.84 4.60 -20.51
C ARG A 192 15.97 3.64 -19.33
N MET A 193 17.18 3.12 -19.10
CA MET A 193 17.46 2.18 -18.00
C MET A 193 16.97 2.72 -16.64
N GLY A 194 17.28 3.98 -16.32
CA GLY A 194 16.84 4.61 -15.07
C GLY A 194 15.32 4.64 -14.93
N ASN A 195 14.61 4.98 -16.01
CA ASN A 195 13.15 5.06 -16.01
C ASN A 195 12.53 3.68 -15.76
N LEU A 196 13.00 2.65 -16.47
CA LEU A 196 12.48 1.29 -16.34
C LEU A 196 12.77 0.69 -14.95
N THR A 197 13.94 0.96 -14.38
CA THR A 197 14.26 0.57 -12.99
C THR A 197 13.32 1.24 -11.99
N ALA A 198 13.10 2.55 -12.12
CA ALA A 198 12.21 3.29 -11.24
C ALA A 198 10.75 2.82 -11.35
N LEU A 199 10.26 2.59 -12.58
CA LEU A 199 8.91 2.06 -12.80
C LEU A 199 8.73 0.66 -12.20
N ARG A 200 9.75 -0.20 -12.29
CA ARG A 200 9.75 -1.53 -11.68
C ARG A 200 9.70 -1.44 -10.14
N GLU A 201 10.49 -0.54 -9.56
CA GLU A 201 10.45 -0.27 -8.11
C GLU A 201 9.07 0.23 -7.67
N LEU A 202 8.50 1.21 -8.39
CA LEU A 202 7.15 1.70 -8.11
C LEU A 202 6.09 0.59 -8.18
N ALA A 203 6.20 -0.32 -9.16
CA ALA A 203 5.30 -1.45 -9.28
C ALA A 203 5.37 -2.39 -8.08
N LEU A 204 6.58 -2.70 -7.62
CA LEU A 204 6.82 -3.56 -6.47
C LEU A 204 6.35 -2.91 -5.16
N LEU A 205 6.62 -1.62 -4.97
CA LEU A 205 6.16 -0.86 -3.80
C LEU A 205 4.63 -0.81 -3.74
N TRP A 206 3.98 -0.45 -4.85
CA TRP A 206 2.52 -0.39 -4.90
C TRP A 206 1.86 -1.74 -4.60
N LEU A 207 2.45 -2.83 -5.12
CA LEU A 207 1.97 -4.19 -4.85
C LEU A 207 2.18 -4.60 -3.38
N ALA A 208 3.32 -4.23 -2.78
CA ALA A 208 3.60 -4.47 -1.38
C ALA A 208 2.56 -3.78 -0.47
N ASP A 209 2.22 -2.52 -0.78
CA ASP A 209 1.21 -1.77 -0.02
C ASP A 209 -0.18 -2.45 -0.06
N ARG A 210 -0.53 -3.12 -1.17
CA ARG A 210 -1.78 -3.88 -1.30
C ARG A 210 -1.81 -5.14 -0.43
N VAL A 211 -0.69 -5.84 -0.33
CA VAL A 211 -0.59 -7.05 0.52
C VAL A 211 -0.92 -6.69 1.97
N ASP A 212 -0.46 -5.53 2.43
CA ASP A 212 -0.74 -5.02 3.78
C ASP A 212 -2.24 -4.74 4.00
N GLU A 213 -2.96 -4.20 3.01
CA GLU A 213 -4.42 -3.97 3.06
C GLU A 213 -5.23 -5.27 3.04
N GLY A 214 -4.87 -6.23 2.18
CA GLY A 214 -5.54 -7.53 2.11
C GLY A 214 -5.39 -8.34 3.40
N LEU A 215 -4.22 -8.25 4.03
CA LEU A 215 -3.95 -8.82 5.35
C LEU A 215 -4.77 -8.11 6.44
N ALA A 216 -4.91 -6.78 6.38
CA ALA A 216 -5.76 -6.03 7.31
C ALA A 216 -7.23 -6.45 7.22
N LYS A 217 -7.76 -6.64 6.00
CA LYS A 217 -9.14 -7.09 5.78
C LYS A 217 -9.36 -8.52 6.29
N TYR A 218 -8.47 -9.47 5.96
CA TYR A 218 -8.52 -10.85 6.48
C TYR A 218 -8.46 -10.89 8.02
N ARG A 219 -7.63 -10.05 8.65
CA ARG A 219 -7.58 -9.92 10.13
C ARG A 219 -8.92 -9.48 10.71
N SER A 220 -9.56 -8.48 10.09
CA SER A 220 -10.86 -7.96 10.54
C SER A 220 -11.98 -8.99 10.38
N GLU A 221 -11.97 -9.78 9.31
CA GLU A 221 -13.00 -10.79 9.02
C GLU A 221 -12.83 -12.06 9.86
N GLN A 222 -11.59 -12.44 10.20
CA GLN A 222 -11.28 -13.66 10.96
C GLN A 222 -11.08 -13.42 12.46
N GLY A 223 -11.20 -12.17 12.94
CA GLY A 223 -10.99 -11.83 14.35
C GLY A 223 -9.60 -12.20 14.88
N ILE A 224 -8.58 -12.23 14.01
CA ILE A 224 -7.23 -12.65 14.37
C ILE A 224 -6.52 -11.47 15.04
N GLU A 225 -6.40 -11.53 16.37
CA GLU A 225 -5.74 -10.50 17.20
C GLU A 225 -4.20 -10.59 17.25
N ALA A 226 -3.60 -11.62 16.63
CA ALA A 226 -2.16 -11.84 16.68
C ALA A 226 -1.40 -11.00 15.63
N SER A 227 -0.36 -10.29 16.06
CA SER A 227 0.48 -9.44 15.21
C SER A 227 1.45 -10.27 14.38
N TRP A 228 1.10 -10.53 13.12
CA TRP A 228 2.09 -10.83 12.07
C TRP A 228 2.83 -9.53 11.71
N PRO A 229 4.12 -9.53 11.32
CA PRO A 229 4.99 -8.35 11.37
C PRO A 229 4.58 -7.32 10.31
N ALA A 230 3.57 -6.52 10.65
CA ALA A 230 3.41 -5.18 10.14
C ALA A 230 4.61 -4.38 10.66
N ARG A 231 5.14 -3.47 9.84
CA ARG A 231 6.17 -2.51 10.28
C ARG A 231 5.74 -1.89 11.60
N GLU A 232 6.52 -2.14 12.64
CA GLU A 232 6.16 -1.71 13.99
C GLU A 232 6.29 -0.18 14.06
N ARG A 233 5.22 0.51 14.47
CA ARG A 233 5.23 1.97 14.59
C ARG A 233 5.15 2.34 16.06
N ILE A 234 6.29 2.71 16.62
CA ILE A 234 6.41 3.03 18.04
C ILE A 234 6.38 4.55 18.21
N VAL A 235 5.33 5.04 18.86
CA VAL A 235 5.20 6.45 19.24
C VAL A 235 5.74 6.66 20.65
N ILE A 236 6.60 7.67 20.84
CA ILE A 236 7.18 8.04 22.13
C ILE A 236 6.61 9.39 22.56
N GLY A 237 5.91 9.43 23.68
CA GLY A 237 5.48 10.69 24.31
C GLY A 237 6.63 11.33 25.08
N LEU A 238 7.06 12.51 24.64
CA LEU A 238 8.09 13.31 25.31
C LEU A 238 7.47 14.50 26.03
N THR A 239 7.90 14.72 27.27
CA THR A 239 7.43 15.83 28.13
C THR A 239 8.50 16.90 28.36
N GLY A 240 9.61 16.85 27.62
CA GLY A 240 10.73 17.82 27.72
C GLY A 240 11.62 17.72 28.96
N GLY A 241 11.47 16.67 29.77
CA GLY A 241 12.34 16.37 30.91
C GLY A 241 13.48 15.39 30.56
N PRO A 242 14.48 15.21 31.45
CA PRO A 242 15.66 14.37 31.22
C PRO A 242 15.33 12.88 31.03
N GLU A 243 14.15 12.42 31.48
CA GLU A 243 13.72 11.03 31.31
C GLU A 243 13.41 10.67 29.83
N GLY A 244 13.26 11.66 28.95
CA GLY A 244 12.93 11.44 27.53
C GLY A 244 13.99 10.65 26.77
N GLU A 245 15.28 10.84 27.05
CA GLU A 245 16.35 10.06 26.41
C GLU A 245 16.25 8.56 26.72
N VAL A 246 15.86 8.23 27.97
CA VAL A 246 15.68 6.83 28.40
C VAL A 246 14.52 6.19 27.65
N LEU A 247 13.41 6.92 27.47
CA LEU A 247 12.25 6.46 26.70
C LEU A 247 12.62 6.21 25.23
N VAL A 248 13.36 7.15 24.61
CA VAL A 248 13.83 7.02 23.22
C VAL A 248 14.72 5.78 23.04
N ARG A 249 15.72 5.60 23.90
CA ARG A 249 16.61 4.42 23.82
C ARG A 249 15.86 3.12 24.06
N ARG A 250 14.86 3.13 24.95
CA ARG A 250 14.05 1.95 25.23
C ARG A 250 13.13 1.58 24.07
N ALA A 251 12.46 2.56 23.49
CA ALA A 251 11.63 2.38 22.29
C ALA A 251 12.47 1.86 21.11
N ALA A 252 13.66 2.42 20.88
CA ALA A 252 14.58 1.94 19.85
C ALA A 252 15.05 0.49 20.09
N ARG A 253 15.27 0.08 21.35
CA ARG A 253 15.59 -1.33 21.67
C ARG A 253 14.43 -2.29 21.36
N ILE A 254 13.19 -1.83 21.50
CA ILE A 254 12.00 -2.64 21.16
C ILE A 254 11.87 -2.74 19.65
N LEU A 255 12.05 -1.63 18.95
CA LEU A 255 12.06 -1.59 17.49
C LEU A 255 13.17 -2.46 16.88
N LYS A 256 14.32 -2.60 17.56
CA LYS A 256 15.40 -3.50 17.14
C LYS A 256 15.09 -4.99 17.29
N ARG A 257 14.07 -5.38 18.07
CA ARG A 257 13.68 -6.79 18.25
C ARG A 257 12.72 -7.29 17.16
N VAL A 258 12.28 -6.38 16.30
CA VAL A 258 11.33 -6.61 15.20
C VAL A 258 12.01 -6.24 13.89
N ASN A 259 11.70 -6.93 12.80
CA ASN A 259 12.32 -6.71 11.50
C ASN A 259 11.76 -5.45 10.82
N GLY A 260 12.25 -4.28 11.25
CA GLY A 260 11.90 -2.98 10.67
C GLY A 260 10.66 -2.34 11.29
N GLY A 261 10.63 -1.00 11.23
CA GLY A 261 9.54 -0.19 11.78
C GLY A 261 9.92 1.28 11.93
N ASP A 262 8.95 2.09 12.32
CA ASP A 262 9.07 3.54 12.45
C ASP A 262 9.15 3.94 13.93
N LEU A 263 10.13 4.77 14.26
CA LEU A 263 10.26 5.40 15.57
C LEU A 263 9.77 6.85 15.47
N LEU A 264 8.69 7.19 16.16
CA LEU A 264 8.12 8.54 16.14
C LEU A 264 8.14 9.14 17.54
N ALA A 265 8.93 10.19 17.75
CA ALA A 265 8.92 10.94 19.00
C ALA A 265 7.96 12.13 18.88
N VAL A 266 7.10 12.31 19.89
CA VAL A 266 6.06 13.34 19.90
C VAL A 266 6.20 14.15 21.17
N HIS A 267 6.50 15.43 21.01
CA HIS A 267 6.42 16.42 22.07
C HIS A 267 5.06 17.12 22.00
N VAL A 268 4.25 17.01 23.05
CA VAL A 268 2.98 17.74 23.12
C VAL A 268 3.17 19.02 23.91
N ARG A 269 2.99 20.16 23.23
CA ARG A 269 3.00 21.49 23.85
C ARG A 269 1.66 21.72 24.55
N ALA A 270 1.67 21.78 25.87
CA ALA A 270 0.53 22.24 26.66
C ALA A 270 0.34 23.77 26.50
N ALA A 271 -0.90 24.25 26.45
CA ALA A 271 -1.23 25.67 26.33
C ALA A 271 -0.69 26.51 27.50
N ASP A 272 -0.55 25.89 28.66
CA ASP A 272 -0.10 26.52 29.89
C ASP A 272 1.37 26.14 30.09
N GLY A 273 2.29 26.88 29.46
CA GLY A 273 3.74 26.58 29.47
C GLY A 273 4.25 26.13 30.84
N VAL A 274 4.51 24.83 30.99
CA VAL A 274 4.90 24.26 32.28
C VAL A 274 6.39 24.50 32.50
N ALA A 275 6.73 25.01 33.68
CA ALA A 275 8.06 25.36 34.17
C ALA A 275 9.08 24.20 34.32
N SER A 276 8.98 23.13 33.52
CA SER A 276 9.91 21.98 33.56
C SER A 276 10.40 21.48 32.21
N GLU A 277 10.08 22.16 31.11
CA GLU A 277 10.66 21.87 29.80
C GLU A 277 12.07 22.45 29.73
N SER A 278 13.07 21.60 29.45
CA SER A 278 14.41 22.07 29.13
C SER A 278 14.58 22.08 27.61
N PRO A 279 14.74 23.26 26.97
CA PRO A 279 14.98 23.35 25.53
C PRO A 279 16.22 22.54 25.09
N GLN A 280 17.25 22.50 25.94
CA GLN A 280 18.46 21.72 25.70
C GLN A 280 18.17 20.21 25.72
N ALA A 281 17.32 19.74 26.64
CA ALA A 281 16.94 18.33 26.71
C ALA A 281 16.06 17.91 25.53
N LEU A 282 15.14 18.76 25.09
CA LEU A 282 14.30 18.51 23.90
C LEU A 282 15.15 18.42 22.63
N GLU A 283 16.15 19.30 22.50
CA GLU A 283 17.07 19.29 21.37
C GLU A 283 17.95 18.03 21.37
N ALA A 284 18.51 17.65 22.53
CA ALA A 284 19.26 16.41 22.67
C ALA A 284 18.41 15.17 22.32
N GLN A 285 17.15 15.16 22.74
CA GLN A 285 16.19 14.09 22.40
C GLN A 285 15.89 14.07 20.90
N ARG A 286 15.70 15.22 20.26
CA ARG A 286 15.46 15.33 18.81
C ARG A 286 16.65 14.79 18.02
N LEU A 287 17.86 15.15 18.38
CA LEU A 287 19.09 14.63 17.77
C LEU A 287 19.20 13.12 17.96
N LEU A 288 18.98 12.63 19.18
CA LEU A 288 19.02 11.20 19.50
C LEU A 288 17.98 10.39 18.70
N VAL A 289 16.76 10.90 18.53
CA VAL A 289 15.71 10.24 17.72
C VAL A 289 16.15 10.15 16.26
N ARG A 290 16.69 11.24 15.70
CA ARG A 290 17.20 11.28 14.33
C ARG A 290 18.36 10.31 14.12
N ASP A 291 19.31 10.26 15.05
CA ASP A 291 20.48 9.36 14.98
C ASP A 291 20.07 7.87 15.04
N LEU A 292 18.91 7.59 15.63
CA LEU A 292 18.29 6.26 15.67
C LEU A 292 17.38 5.98 14.47
N GLY A 293 17.35 6.86 13.46
CA GLY A 293 16.52 6.73 12.26
C GLY A 293 15.05 7.05 12.47
N GLY A 294 14.69 7.70 13.58
CA GLY A 294 13.32 8.10 13.90
C GLY A 294 12.98 9.52 13.45
N SER A 295 11.69 9.85 13.52
CA SER A 295 11.16 11.20 13.25
C SER A 295 10.68 11.87 14.54
N TYR A 296 10.80 13.19 14.61
CA TYR A 296 10.41 14.00 15.76
C TYR A 296 9.29 14.97 15.37
N HIS A 297 8.21 14.98 16.15
CA HIS A 297 6.99 15.74 15.89
C HIS A 297 6.63 16.59 17.10
N THR A 298 6.07 17.77 16.84
CA THR A 298 5.53 18.64 17.89
C THR A 298 4.06 18.84 17.64
N VAL A 299 3.23 18.49 18.62
CA VAL A 299 1.77 18.60 18.55
C VAL A 299 1.32 19.60 19.61
N ALA A 300 0.33 20.44 19.28
CA ALA A 300 -0.30 21.32 20.26
C ALA A 300 -1.59 20.66 20.78
N GLY A 301 -1.84 20.71 22.08
CA GLY A 301 -3.08 20.18 22.66
C GLY A 301 -3.25 20.56 24.12
N GLU A 302 -4.50 20.85 24.52
CA GLU A 302 -4.84 21.18 25.91
C GLU A 302 -4.70 19.96 26.84
N ASP A 303 -5.01 18.76 26.33
CA ASP A 303 -4.77 17.48 27.00
C ASP A 303 -3.63 16.72 26.30
N PRO A 304 -2.43 16.65 26.91
CA PRO A 304 -1.30 15.93 26.34
C PRO A 304 -1.55 14.46 26.07
N ALA A 305 -2.35 13.78 26.89
CA ALA A 305 -2.65 12.37 26.71
C ALA A 305 -3.57 12.17 25.50
N LYS A 306 -4.60 12.99 25.37
CA LYS A 306 -5.51 12.96 24.22
C LYS A 306 -4.80 13.29 22.91
N ALA A 307 -4.01 14.35 22.88
CA ALA A 307 -3.26 14.76 21.69
C ALA A 307 -2.23 13.71 21.25
N LEU A 308 -1.55 13.04 22.20
CA LEU A 308 -0.64 11.94 21.90
C LEU A 308 -1.39 10.72 21.33
N LEU A 309 -2.57 10.40 21.87
CA LEU A 309 -3.41 9.31 21.37
C LEU A 309 -3.97 9.60 19.97
N ASP A 310 -4.39 10.83 19.71
CA ASP A 310 -4.90 11.24 18.40
C ASP A 310 -3.77 11.22 17.35
N PHE A 311 -2.57 11.68 17.70
CA PHE A 311 -1.38 11.52 16.85
C PHE A 311 -1.09 10.04 16.58
N ALA A 312 -1.04 9.21 17.63
CA ALA A 312 -0.74 7.78 17.50
C ALA A 312 -1.76 7.05 16.61
N ARG A 313 -3.04 7.43 16.67
CA ARG A 313 -4.07 6.92 15.76
C ARG A 313 -3.85 7.38 14.32
N SER A 314 -3.54 8.65 14.11
CA SER A 314 -3.32 9.20 12.76
C SER A 314 -2.19 8.52 11.98
N VAL A 315 -1.17 8.01 12.70
CA VAL A 315 -0.03 7.30 12.11
C VAL A 315 -0.14 5.78 12.19
N ASN A 316 -1.29 5.25 12.65
CA ASN A 316 -1.50 3.82 12.88
C ASN A 316 -0.39 3.20 13.73
N ALA A 317 -0.10 3.81 14.89
CA ALA A 317 0.91 3.33 15.82
C ALA A 317 0.54 1.96 16.41
N THR A 318 1.51 1.04 16.47
CA THR A 318 1.34 -0.27 17.09
C THR A 318 1.57 -0.22 18.60
N GLN A 319 2.41 0.72 19.07
CA GLN A 319 2.75 0.88 20.49
C GLN A 319 2.96 2.35 20.86
N ILE A 320 2.69 2.68 22.12
CA ILE A 320 2.98 4.00 22.69
C ILE A 320 3.88 3.83 23.92
N VAL A 321 4.95 4.61 23.98
CA VAL A 321 5.92 4.64 25.08
C VAL A 321 5.80 5.97 25.82
N VAL A 322 5.46 5.91 27.10
CA VAL A 322 5.33 7.08 27.97
C VAL A 322 6.04 6.85 29.29
N GLY A 323 6.60 7.93 29.87
CA GLY A 323 7.19 7.90 31.21
C GLY A 323 6.14 8.01 32.31
N ILE A 324 6.39 7.40 33.46
CA ILE A 324 5.55 7.59 34.65
C ILE A 324 5.93 8.91 35.34
N SER A 325 4.98 9.84 35.43
CA SER A 325 5.22 11.12 36.12
C SER A 325 5.26 10.94 37.64
N ARG A 326 6.36 11.37 38.29
CA ARG A 326 6.52 11.36 39.76
C ARG A 326 5.65 12.41 40.48
N ARG A 327 4.98 13.32 39.77
CA ARG A 327 4.31 14.49 40.39
C ARG A 327 2.93 14.22 41.02
N ARG A 328 2.34 13.02 40.88
CA ARG A 328 1.03 12.70 41.49
C ARG A 328 1.09 12.09 42.91
N SER A 329 2.27 11.82 43.48
CA SER A 329 2.39 11.16 44.79
C SER A 329 2.23 12.09 46.02
N LEU A 330 2.44 13.41 45.87
CA LEU A 330 2.37 14.34 47.01
C LEU A 330 0.96 14.86 47.31
N VAL A 331 0.11 15.05 46.30
CA VAL A 331 -1.28 15.49 46.49
C VAL A 331 -2.16 14.36 47.05
N ALA A 332 -1.85 13.10 46.71
CA ALA A 332 -2.52 11.92 47.26
C ALA A 332 -2.19 11.66 48.75
N ARG A 333 -1.19 12.33 49.33
CA ARG A 333 -0.82 12.22 50.75
C ARG A 333 -1.57 13.20 51.66
N LEU A 334 -2.28 14.20 51.12
CA LEU A 334 -2.99 15.21 51.91
C LEU A 334 -4.51 15.00 51.95
N THR A 335 -5.08 14.18 51.06
CA THR A 335 -6.47 13.72 51.16
C THR A 335 -6.51 12.33 51.79
N GLY A 336 -6.44 12.29 53.11
CA GLY A 336 -6.44 11.05 53.89
C GLY A 336 -7.69 10.21 53.66
N ARG A 337 -7.53 9.10 52.94
CA ARG A 337 -8.25 7.83 53.15
C ARG A 337 -7.26 6.70 52.86
N GLY A 338 -6.75 6.10 53.92
CA GLY A 338 -5.83 4.98 53.84
C GLY A 338 -6.53 3.65 53.59
N SER A 339 -5.84 2.76 52.89
CA SER A 339 -5.63 1.41 53.36
C SER A 339 -4.15 1.08 53.21
N ALA A 340 -3.61 0.48 54.27
CA ALA A 340 -2.19 0.27 54.49
C ALA A 340 -1.63 -0.85 53.62
N THR A 341 -0.40 -0.67 53.15
CA THR A 341 0.70 -1.64 53.26
C THR A 341 1.98 -0.90 52.85
N GLY A 342 2.81 -0.58 53.83
CA GLY A 342 4.00 0.24 53.64
C GLY A 342 5.14 -0.53 52.99
N TRP A 343 5.94 0.14 52.16
CA TRP A 343 7.32 -0.25 51.86
C TRP A 343 8.21 1.00 51.77
N CYS A 344 9.41 0.83 52.33
CA CYS A 344 10.48 1.80 52.51
C CYS A 344 10.93 2.50 51.22
N VAL A 345 11.43 3.73 51.42
CA VAL A 345 12.19 4.52 50.45
C VAL A 345 13.63 4.03 50.43
N THR A 346 14.13 3.67 49.24
CA THR A 346 15.56 3.74 48.85
C THR A 346 15.65 4.15 47.37
N PRO A 347 16.73 4.85 46.95
CA PRO A 347 16.77 5.58 45.69
C PRO A 347 17.14 4.67 44.51
N ALA A 348 16.70 5.05 43.31
CA ALA A 348 17.08 4.49 42.01
C ALA A 348 16.31 3.24 41.50
N ILE A 349 14.98 3.33 41.34
CA ILE A 349 14.25 2.43 40.42
C ILE A 349 13.13 3.22 39.72
N LEU A 350 13.23 3.41 38.40
CA LEU A 350 12.17 3.93 37.52
C LEU A 350 11.45 2.74 36.88
N THR A 351 10.24 2.44 37.34
CA THR A 351 9.32 1.51 36.68
C THR A 351 8.82 2.15 35.37
N CYS A 352 8.68 1.41 34.27
CA CYS A 352 7.93 1.91 33.09
C CYS A 352 6.75 0.98 32.83
N THR A 353 5.60 1.57 32.55
CA THR A 353 4.38 0.86 32.18
C THR A 353 4.23 0.88 30.66
N TRP A 354 3.92 -0.27 30.06
CA TRP A 354 3.66 -0.41 28.61
C TRP A 354 2.17 -0.58 28.39
N PHE A 355 1.62 0.04 27.35
CA PHE A 355 0.23 -0.13 26.94
C PHE A 355 0.18 -0.70 25.52
N ARG A 356 -0.46 -1.86 25.36
CA ARG A 356 -0.89 -2.39 24.06
C ARG A 356 -2.34 -1.96 23.84
N ILE A 357 -2.66 -1.37 22.71
CA ILE A 357 -4.00 -0.86 22.42
C ILE A 357 -4.88 -2.03 21.94
N PRO A 358 -5.97 -2.40 22.65
CA PRO A 358 -7.00 -3.26 22.08
C PRO A 358 -8.04 -2.38 21.38
N TRP A 359 -8.30 -2.62 20.10
CA TRP A 359 -9.38 -1.96 19.36
C TRP A 359 -10.72 -2.68 19.60
N ALA A 360 -11.13 -2.79 20.87
CA ALA A 360 -12.48 -3.18 21.26
C ALA A 360 -12.85 -2.47 22.58
N ALA A 361 -14.11 -2.08 22.68
CA ALA A 361 -14.65 -1.15 23.67
C ALA A 361 -14.21 -1.40 25.13
N GLY A 362 -13.75 -0.32 25.78
CA GLY A 362 -14.04 -0.05 27.20
C GLY A 362 -13.31 -0.88 28.25
N ALA A 363 -11.97 -0.84 28.31
CA ALA A 363 -11.15 -0.75 29.53
C ALA A 363 -9.68 -1.06 29.21
N TRP A 364 -8.75 -0.33 29.82
CA TRP A 364 -7.32 -0.60 29.74
C TRP A 364 -6.95 -1.79 30.65
N THR A 365 -6.40 -2.86 30.10
CA THR A 365 -5.83 -3.97 30.89
C THR A 365 -4.31 -3.87 30.95
N VAL A 366 -3.78 -3.77 32.17
CA VAL A 366 -2.33 -3.79 32.44
C VAL A 366 -1.80 -5.20 32.21
N HIS A 367 -0.75 -5.37 31.41
CA HIS A 367 -0.03 -6.64 31.27
C HIS A 367 1.40 -6.47 31.80
N GLY A 368 1.55 -6.63 33.11
CA GLY A 368 2.82 -6.89 33.79
C GLY A 368 3.67 -5.67 34.21
N SER A 369 4.21 -5.74 35.42
CA SER A 369 5.29 -4.90 35.94
C SER A 369 6.60 -5.68 35.90
N GLY A 370 7.62 -5.18 35.21
CA GLY A 370 8.96 -5.79 35.18
C GLY A 370 9.97 -4.95 35.97
N THR A 371 10.48 -5.52 37.05
CA THR A 371 11.63 -5.00 37.81
C THR A 371 12.91 -5.60 37.23
N LEU A 372 13.88 -4.77 36.86
CA LEU A 372 15.22 -5.24 36.49
C LEU A 372 16.20 -4.60 37.47
N ALA A 373 16.78 -5.44 38.33
CA ALA A 373 17.92 -5.09 39.16
C ALA A 373 19.11 -4.77 38.25
N ALA A 374 19.77 -3.65 38.51
CA ALA A 374 21.08 -3.36 37.94
C ALA A 374 22.07 -4.41 38.45
N GLN A 375 22.76 -5.09 37.54
CA GLN A 375 24.04 -5.74 37.86
C GLN A 375 25.11 -5.09 36.99
N GLY A 376 26.13 -4.57 37.68
CA GLY A 376 27.53 -4.42 37.26
C GLY A 376 27.80 -3.70 35.96
#